data_AF-D1B2E6-F1
#
_entry.id   AF-D1B2E6-F1
#
_cell.length_a   1.000
_cell.length_b   1.000
_cell.length_c   1.000
_cell.angle_alpha   90.00
_cell.angle_beta   90.00
_cell.angle_gamma   90.00
#
_symmetry.space_group_name_H-M   'P 1'
#
loop_
_entity.id
_entity.type
_entity.pdbx_description
1 polymer ?
#
loop_
_entity_poly.entity_id
_entity_poly.type
_entity_poly.pdbx_seq_one_letter_code
_entity_poly.pdbx_strand_id
1 'polypeptide(L)' 'MEIQLKKKRTSLWDLYEDKIQFFIAKGISLASVHKLIISEMDILQKPTYDGFYRWVKRKGF' A
#
# COMPACT_ATOMS: atom_id res chain seq x y z
N MET A 1 6.73 31.03 -10.29
CA MET A 1 6.44 29.66 -10.75
C MET A 1 5.63 28.99 -9.66
N GLU A 2 4.30 29.12 -9.69
CA GLU A 2 3.42 28.48 -8.71
C GLU A 2 3.39 26.99 -8.99
N ILE A 3 4.11 26.21 -8.16
CA ILE A 3 4.01 24.76 -8.18
C ILE A 3 2.64 24.42 -7.62
N GLN A 4 1.65 24.23 -8.50
CA GLN A 4 0.42 23.54 -8.14
C GLN A 4 0.77 22.11 -7.75
N LEU A 5 1.05 21.89 -6.47
CA LEU A 5 1.02 20.58 -5.85
C LEU A 5 -0.42 20.07 -5.96
N LYS A 6 -0.74 19.42 -7.08
CA LYS A 6 -1.86 18.47 -7.14
C LYS A 6 -1.66 17.55 -5.95
N LYS A 7 -2.42 17.78 -4.87
CA LYS A 7 -2.50 16.90 -3.68
C LYS A 7 -2.97 15.53 -4.18
N LYS A 8 -2.04 14.71 -4.67
CA LYS A 8 -2.26 13.28 -4.82
C LYS A 8 -2.57 12.83 -3.40
N ARG A 9 -3.77 12.31 -3.17
CA ARG A 9 -4.10 11.64 -1.90
C ARG A 9 -3.18 10.42 -1.80
N THR A 10 -2.00 10.60 -1.22
CA THR A 10 -1.06 9.53 -0.95
C THR A 10 -1.70 8.60 0.06
N SER A 11 -1.98 7.38 -0.37
CA SER A 11 -2.40 6.30 0.52
C SER A 11 -1.21 5.85 1.36
N LEU A 12 -1.45 5.39 2.59
CA LEU A 12 -0.40 4.79 3.41
C LEU A 12 0.31 3.64 2.67
N TRP A 13 -0.40 2.92 1.81
CA TRP A 13 0.16 1.85 0.98
C TRP A 13 1.15 2.35 -0.07
N ASP A 14 1.01 3.59 -0.54
CA ASP A 14 1.96 4.17 -1.50
C ASP A 14 3.36 4.33 -0.88
N LEU A 15 3.47 4.46 0.46
CA LEU A 15 4.76 4.50 1.17
C LEU A 15 5.48 3.15 1.15
N TYR A 16 4.77 2.06 0.88
CA TYR A 16 5.29 0.69 0.87
C TYR A 16 5.14 0.05 -0.53
N GLU A 17 4.88 0.83 -1.57
CA GLU A 17 4.52 0.34 -2.90
C GLU A 17 5.56 -0.61 -3.47
N ASP A 18 6.84 -0.23 -3.47
CA ASP A 18 7.94 -1.05 -3.99
C ASP A 18 8.01 -2.42 -3.28
N LYS A 19 7.80 -2.42 -1.96
CA LYS A 19 7.85 -3.63 -1.13
C LYS A 19 6.64 -4.53 -1.37
N ILE A 20 5.46 -3.93 -1.48
CA ILE A 20 4.22 -4.64 -1.83
C ILE A 20 4.38 -5.29 -3.21
N GLN A 21 4.82 -4.53 -4.20
CA GLN A 21 5.04 -5.01 -5.56
C GLN A 21 6.06 -6.17 -5.58
N PHE A 22 7.17 -6.03 -4.86
CA PHE A 22 8.17 -7.09 -4.74
C PHE A 22 7.59 -8.40 -4.18
N PHE A 23 6.77 -8.33 -3.13
CA PHE A 23 6.16 -9.51 -2.55
C PHE A 23 5.09 -10.14 -3.46
N ILE A 24 4.28 -9.32 -4.13
CA ILE A 24 3.29 -9.80 -5.12
C ILE A 24 4.01 -10.48 -6.28
N ALA A 25 5.06 -9.88 -6.82
CA ALA A 25 5.86 -10.45 -7.92
C ALA A 25 6.52 -11.79 -7.54
N LYS A 26 6.77 -12.02 -6.26
CA LYS A 26 7.25 -13.31 -5.71
C LYS A 26 6.15 -14.35 -5.51
N GLY A 27 4.91 -14.05 -5.87
CA GLY A 27 3.76 -14.95 -5.71
C GLY A 27 3.24 -15.04 -4.27
N ILE A 28 3.62 -14.11 -3.39
CA ILE A 28 3.10 -14.08 -2.02
C ILE A 28 1.63 -13.65 -2.05
N SER A 29 0.79 -14.36 -1.31
CA SER A 29 -0.66 -14.04 -1.24
C SER A 29 -0.89 -12.61 -0.72
N LEU A 30 -1.89 -11.92 -1.28
CA LEU A 30 -2.25 -10.56 -0.85
C LEU A 30 -2.52 -10.47 0.66
N ALA A 31 -3.12 -11.50 1.25
CA ALA A 31 -3.35 -11.57 2.70
C ALA A 31 -2.03 -11.62 3.50
N SER A 32 -1.04 -12.37 3.02
CA SER A 32 0.29 -12.41 3.64
C SER A 32 1.04 -11.09 3.44
N VAL A 33 1.00 -10.51 2.23
CA VAL A 33 1.61 -9.19 1.95
C VAL A 33 1.02 -8.14 2.88
N HIS A 34 -0.31 -8.09 3.01
CA HIS A 34 -0.98 -7.19 3.94
C HIS A 34 -0.42 -7.35 5.35
N LYS A 35 -0.44 -8.55 5.93
CA LYS A 35 0.10 -8.80 7.28
C LYS A 35 1.54 -8.33 7.46
N LEU A 36 2.41 -8.59 6.48
CA LEU A 36 3.81 -8.16 6.52
C LEU A 36 3.92 -6.63 6.56
N ILE A 37 3.24 -5.93 5.66
CA ILE A 37 3.32 -4.47 5.62
C ILE A 37 2.76 -3.85 6.90
N ILE A 38 1.60 -4.30 7.40
CA ILE A 38 1.02 -3.72 8.61
C ILE A 38 1.88 -4.03 9.85
N SER A 39 2.66 -5.11 9.85
CA SER A 39 3.57 -5.42 10.96
C SER A 39 4.70 -4.40 11.08
N GLU A 40 5.05 -3.73 9.99
CA GLU A 40 6.09 -2.69 9.93
C GLU A 40 5.53 -1.28 10.14
N MET A 41 4.21 -1.12 10.04
CA MET A 41 3.56 0.16 10.29
C MET A 41 3.48 0.44 11.79
N ASP A 42 4.24 1.42 12.27
CA ASP A 42 4.14 1.96 13.62
C ASP A 42 2.97 2.96 13.74
N ILE A 43 1.75 2.45 13.65
CA ILE A 43 0.52 3.25 13.72
C ILE A 43 -0.50 2.61 14.66
N LEU A 44 -1.15 3.47 15.46
CA LEU A 44 -2.19 3.09 16.43
C LEU A 44 -3.38 2.37 15.78
N GLN A 45 -3.76 2.78 14.56
CA GLN A 45 -4.86 2.16 13.83
C GLN A 45 -4.35 1.55 12.53
N LYS A 46 -4.30 0.22 12.54
CA LYS A 46 -3.85 -0.58 11.41
C LYS A 46 -4.89 -0.57 10.27
N PRO A 47 -4.51 -0.23 9.03
CA PRO A 47 -5.44 -0.17 7.91
C PRO A 47 -5.96 -1.56 7.52
N THR A 48 -7.23 -1.62 7.15
CA THR A 48 -7.95 -2.87 6.89
C THR A 48 -7.46 -3.58 5.62
N TYR A 49 -7.69 -4.90 5.57
CA TYR A 49 -7.40 -5.70 4.38
C TYR A 49 -8.19 -5.22 3.16
N ASP A 50 -9.46 -4.83 3.34
CA ASP A 50 -10.27 -4.29 2.25
C ASP A 50 -9.68 -3.00 1.67
N GLY A 51 -9.14 -2.13 2.53
CA GLY A 51 -8.45 -0.91 2.11
C GLY A 51 -7.20 -1.21 1.28
N PHE A 52 -6.42 -2.21 1.71
CA PHE A 52 -5.28 -2.74 0.97
C PHE A 52 -5.70 -3.33 -0.39
N TYR A 53 -6.68 -4.23 -0.40
CA TYR A 53 -7.14 -4.91 -1.61
C TYR A 53 -7.67 -3.92 -2.67
N ARG A 54 -8.44 -2.90 -2.26
CA ARG A 54 -8.87 -1.83 -3.16
C ARG A 54 -7.71 -0.99 -3.68
N TRP A 55 -6.68 -0.77 -2.86
CA TRP A 55 -5.47 -0.08 -3.32
C TRP A 55 -4.71 -0.92 -4.35
N VAL A 56 -4.49 -2.20 -4.10
CA VAL A 56 -3.84 -3.14 -5.03
C VAL A 56 -4.56 -3.15 -6.38
N LYS A 57 -5.90 -3.31 -6.39
CA LYS A 57 -6.70 -3.26 -7.63
C LYS A 57 -6.56 -1.95 -8.40
N ARG A 58 -6.48 -0.81 -7.71
CA ARG A 58 -6.32 0.51 -8.36
C ARG A 58 -4.94 0.68 -9.00
N LYS A 59 -3.92 0.01 -8.47
CA LYS A 59 -2.55 0.03 -9.01
C LYS A 59 -2.36 -0.95 -10.17
N GLY A 60 -3.23 -1.94 -10.31
CA GLY A 60 -3.17 -2.93 -11.39
C GLY A 60 -2.14 -4.03 -11.13
N PHE A 61 -1.81 -4.28 -9.87
CA PHE A 61 -1.07 -5.47 -9.45
C PHE A 61 -1.94 -6.73 -9.50
#